data_AF-A0A6D2I9J1-F1
#
_entry.id   AF-A0A6D2I9J1-F1
#
_cell.length_a   1.000
_cell.length_b   1.000
_cell.length_c   1.000
_cell.angle_alpha   90.00
_cell.angle_beta   90.00
_cell.angle_gamma   90.00
#
_symmetry.space_group_name_H-M   'P 1'
#
loop_
_entity.id
_entity.type
_entity.pdbx_description
1 polymer ?
#
loop_
_entity_poly.entity_id
_entity_poly.type
_entity_poly.pdbx_seq_one_letter_code
_entity_poly.pdbx_strand_id
1 'polypeptide(L)'
;MVMQSLLILKLMKLSRFPQVYVKFSALFRLSTTGFPYQDLSPLLSQLVSHFGANRVMWGSDFPFVVLECGYKEAREAVTIIAKQASLSSSEMDLIMGKTVMQLFPGQWVLPS
;
A
#
# COMPACT_ATOMS: atom_id res chain seq x y z
N MET A 1 -21.11 3.38 -2.04
CA MET A 1 -20.23 4.19 -2.90
C MET A 1 -19.93 5.59 -2.36
N VAL A 2 -20.92 6.42 -1.97
CA VAL A 2 -20.67 7.84 -1.54
C VAL A 2 -19.90 7.98 -0.21
N MET A 3 -20.10 7.09 0.76
CA MET A 3 -19.40 7.18 2.07
C MET A 3 -17.90 6.84 1.97
N GLN A 4 -17.55 5.83 1.15
CA GLN A 4 -16.16 5.42 0.91
C GLN A 4 -15.36 6.53 0.22
N SER A 5 -15.95 7.21 -0.77
CA SER A 5 -15.26 8.32 -1.45
C SER A 5 -14.98 9.49 -0.50
N LEU A 6 -15.90 9.83 0.41
CA LEU A 6 -15.66 10.88 1.41
C LEU A 6 -14.52 10.52 2.38
N LEU A 7 -14.42 9.26 2.79
CA LEU A 7 -13.33 8.79 3.66
C LEU A 7 -11.98 8.86 2.94
N ILE A 8 -11.91 8.43 1.68
CA ILE A 8 -10.70 8.51 0.87
C ILE A 8 -10.25 9.98 0.73
N LEU A 9 -11.18 10.90 0.46
CA LEU A 9 -10.85 12.34 0.38
C LEU A 9 -10.32 12.88 1.71
N LYS A 10 -10.88 12.46 2.85
CA LYS A 10 -10.36 12.83 4.18
C LYS A 10 -8.94 12.29 4.40
N LEU A 11 -8.66 11.06 3.96
CA LEU A 11 -7.31 10.48 3.99
C LEU A 11 -6.34 11.30 3.13
N MET A 12 -6.70 11.64 1.89
CA MET A 12 -5.84 12.42 0.99
C MET A 12 -5.49 13.80 1.57
N LYS A 13 -6.41 14.44 2.30
CA LYS A 13 -6.12 15.72 2.98
C LYS A 13 -5.03 15.62 4.05
N LEU A 14 -4.72 14.42 4.56
CA LEU A 14 -3.63 14.22 5.51
C LEU A 14 -2.25 14.29 4.83
N SER A 15 -2.17 14.22 3.49
CA SER A 15 -0.89 14.25 2.78
C SER A 15 -0.10 15.55 2.95
N ARG A 16 -0.79 16.64 3.34
CA ARG A 16 -0.21 17.94 3.71
C ARG A 16 0.75 17.86 4.90
N PHE A 17 0.65 16.82 5.71
CA PHE A 17 1.49 16.60 6.88
C PHE A 17 2.67 15.69 6.50
N PRO A 18 3.91 16.20 6.42
CA PRO A 18 5.05 15.44 5.93
C PRO A 18 5.37 14.19 6.78
N GLN A 19 4.99 14.19 8.06
CA GLN A 19 5.19 13.07 8.98
C GLN A 19 4.14 11.95 8.87
N VAL A 20 3.12 12.11 8.02
CA VAL A 20 2.07 11.09 7.86
C VAL A 20 2.43 10.15 6.72
N TYR A 21 2.42 8.86 7.04
CA TYR A 21 2.67 7.74 6.13
C TYR A 21 1.43 6.86 6.03
N VAL A 22 1.26 6.18 4.90
CA VAL A 22 0.12 5.28 4.66
C VAL A 22 0.61 3.85 4.47
N LYS A 23 -0.01 2.93 5.19
CA LYS A 23 0.15 1.49 4.95
C LYS A 23 -0.94 1.00 4.00
N PHE A 24 -0.55 0.59 2.80
CA PHE A 24 -1.42 -0.09 1.83
C PHE A 24 -1.44 -1.59 2.17
N SER A 25 -2.43 -1.99 2.96
CA SER A 25 -2.52 -3.34 3.53
C SER A 25 -3.94 -3.90 3.56
N ALA A 26 -4.07 -5.16 3.94
CA ALA A 26 -5.36 -5.84 4.11
C ALA A 26 -6.23 -5.75 2.85
N LEU A 27 -5.62 -6.02 1.69
CA LEU A 27 -6.26 -5.83 0.37
C LEU A 27 -7.60 -6.55 0.27
N PHE A 28 -7.67 -7.78 0.80
CA PHE A 28 -8.90 -8.59 0.86
C PHE A 28 -10.04 -7.95 1.67
N ARG A 29 -9.75 -7.00 2.58
CA ARG A 29 -10.77 -6.25 3.34
C ARG A 29 -11.22 -4.98 2.63
N LEU A 30 -10.34 -4.40 1.82
CA LEU A 30 -10.58 -3.15 1.11
C LEU A 30 -11.28 -3.38 -0.23
N SER A 31 -10.88 -4.45 -0.91
CA SER A 31 -11.37 -4.82 -2.22
C SER A 31 -12.83 -5.25 -2.14
N THR A 32 -13.58 -4.84 -3.15
CA THR A 32 -14.94 -5.33 -3.42
C THR A 32 -14.93 -6.47 -4.43
N THR A 33 -13.74 -6.87 -4.89
CA THR A 33 -13.52 -7.96 -5.84
C THR A 33 -12.64 -9.05 -5.22
N GLY A 34 -12.58 -10.22 -5.85
CA GLY A 34 -11.67 -11.28 -5.42
C GLY A 34 -10.21 -10.96 -5.75
N PHE A 35 -9.31 -11.84 -5.31
CA PHE A 35 -7.92 -11.82 -5.76
C PHE A 35 -7.86 -11.74 -7.31
N PRO A 36 -7.01 -10.87 -7.91
CA PRO A 36 -5.90 -10.14 -7.30
C PRO A 36 -6.22 -8.70 -6.88
N TYR A 37 -7.49 -8.40 -6.51
CA TYR A 37 -7.91 -7.13 -5.90
C TYR A 37 -7.64 -5.89 -6.79
N GLN A 38 -7.83 -6.05 -8.10
CA GLN A 38 -7.46 -5.07 -9.14
C GLN A 38 -8.25 -3.76 -9.05
N ASP A 39 -9.45 -3.81 -8.44
CA ASP A 39 -10.28 -2.64 -8.13
C ASP A 39 -9.59 -1.65 -7.17
N LEU A 40 -8.50 -2.05 -6.52
CA LEU A 40 -7.70 -1.17 -5.66
C LEU A 40 -6.66 -0.34 -6.41
N SER A 41 -6.44 -0.57 -7.72
CA SER A 41 -5.47 0.22 -8.50
C SER A 41 -5.75 1.72 -8.51
N PRO A 42 -7.01 2.22 -8.61
CA PRO A 42 -7.27 3.65 -8.52
C PRO A 42 -6.94 4.22 -7.13
N LEU A 43 -7.17 3.45 -6.06
CA LEU A 43 -6.83 3.87 -4.70
C LEU A 43 -5.32 3.98 -4.52
N LEU A 44 -4.56 2.99 -5.01
CA LEU A 44 -3.10 3.03 -4.93
C LEU A 44 -2.53 4.22 -5.73
N SER A 45 -3.05 4.47 -6.93
CA SER A 45 -2.68 5.64 -7.75
C SER A 45 -2.93 6.95 -6.99
N GLN A 46 -4.11 7.11 -6.38
CA GLN A 46 -4.43 8.31 -5.59
C GLN A 46 -3.51 8.47 -4.37
N LEU A 47 -3.20 7.39 -3.66
CA LEU A 47 -2.27 7.44 -2.53
C LEU A 47 -0.90 7.91 -2.96
N VAL A 48 -0.35 7.35 -4.05
CA VAL A 48 0.95 7.76 -4.58
C VAL A 48 0.93 9.22 -5.07
N SER A 49 -0.11 9.66 -5.76
CA SER A 49 -0.21 11.06 -6.22
C SER A 49 -0.27 12.08 -5.07
N HIS A 50 -0.88 11.75 -3.94
CA HIS A 50 -1.03 12.69 -2.83
C HIS A 50 0.12 12.60 -1.82
N PHE A 51 0.54 11.39 -1.45
CA PHE A 51 1.56 11.17 -0.43
C PHE A 51 2.96 11.06 -1.03
N GLY A 52 3.10 10.63 -2.27
CA GLY A 52 4.35 10.17 -2.85
C GLY A 52 4.63 8.71 -2.46
N ALA A 53 5.24 7.94 -3.37
CA ALA A 53 5.59 6.54 -3.12
C ALA A 53 6.53 6.38 -1.90
N ASN A 54 7.35 7.38 -1.61
CA ASN A 54 8.23 7.47 -0.44
C ASN A 54 7.48 7.65 0.90
N ARG A 55 6.14 7.73 0.89
CA ARG A 55 5.30 7.74 2.10
C ARG A 55 4.18 6.69 2.08
N VAL A 56 4.19 5.80 1.08
CA VAL A 56 3.30 4.65 1.00
C VAL A 56 4.14 3.39 1.23
N MET A 57 3.61 2.45 2.02
CA MET A 57 4.29 1.19 2.35
C MET A 57 3.29 0.02 2.29
N TRP A 58 3.69 -1.10 1.70
CA TRP A 58 2.88 -2.31 1.67
C TRP A 58 2.88 -3.04 3.01
N GLY A 59 1.77 -3.68 3.35
CA GLY A 59 1.69 -4.62 4.45
C GLY A 59 0.72 -5.76 4.15
N SER A 60 1.09 -6.99 4.47
CA SER A 60 0.29 -8.16 4.13
C SER A 60 -1.02 -8.29 4.92
N ASP A 61 -1.07 -7.75 6.14
CA ASP A 61 -2.09 -8.06 7.17
C ASP A 61 -1.99 -9.49 7.71
N PHE A 62 -0.75 -10.02 7.84
CA PHE A 62 -0.48 -11.24 8.60
C PHE A 62 -0.92 -11.07 10.07
N PRO A 63 -1.56 -12.09 10.69
CA PRO A 63 -1.79 -13.45 10.18
C PRO A 63 -3.06 -13.62 9.34
N PHE A 64 -3.96 -12.63 9.28
CA PHE A 64 -5.27 -12.77 8.65
C PHE A 64 -5.19 -13.09 7.16
N VAL A 65 -4.19 -12.54 6.46
CA VAL A 65 -3.95 -12.83 5.04
C VAL A 65 -3.79 -14.31 4.72
N VAL A 66 -3.38 -15.14 5.69
CA VAL A 66 -3.19 -16.59 5.53
C VAL A 66 -4.52 -17.30 5.28
N LEU A 67 -5.62 -16.82 5.88
CA LEU A 67 -6.96 -17.38 5.69
C LEU A 67 -7.61 -16.95 4.37
N GLU A 68 -6.97 -16.02 3.66
CA GLU A 68 -7.50 -15.38 2.46
C GLU A 68 -6.76 -15.90 1.23
N CYS A 69 -5.91 -15.07 0.60
CA CYS A 69 -5.11 -15.52 -0.54
C CYS A 69 -3.75 -16.11 -0.15
N GLY A 70 -3.27 -15.91 1.08
CA GLY A 70 -1.91 -16.27 1.49
C GLY A 70 -0.89 -15.16 1.28
N TYR A 71 0.27 -15.28 1.93
CA TYR A 71 1.30 -14.23 1.90
C TYR A 71 1.94 -14.04 0.51
N LYS A 72 2.16 -15.14 -0.21
CA LYS A 72 2.79 -15.11 -1.54
C LYS A 72 1.90 -14.37 -2.52
N GLU A 73 0.63 -14.74 -2.56
CA GLU A 73 -0.40 -14.16 -3.41
C GLU A 73 -0.65 -12.70 -3.03
N ALA A 74 -0.71 -12.35 -1.75
CA ALA A 74 -0.85 -10.95 -1.34
C ALA A 74 0.29 -10.04 -1.84
N ARG A 75 1.53 -10.55 -1.85
CA ARG A 75 2.68 -9.86 -2.44
C ARG A 75 2.58 -9.75 -3.96
N GLU A 76 2.04 -10.77 -4.62
CA GLU A 76 1.86 -10.77 -6.07
C GLU A 76 0.73 -9.80 -6.49
N ALA A 77 -0.37 -9.76 -5.73
CA ALA A 77 -1.48 -8.85 -5.92
C ALA A 77 -1.03 -7.38 -5.91
N VAL A 78 -0.20 -6.94 -4.95
CA VAL A 78 0.29 -5.56 -4.94
C VAL A 78 1.11 -5.22 -6.18
N THR A 79 1.85 -6.18 -6.74
CA THR A 79 2.60 -5.99 -7.99
C THR A 79 1.65 -5.79 -9.19
N ILE A 80 0.58 -6.57 -9.26
CA ILE A 80 -0.45 -6.45 -10.30
C ILE A 80 -1.17 -5.10 -10.19
N ILE A 81 -1.58 -4.72 -8.98
CA ILE A 81 -2.27 -3.46 -8.69
C ILE A 81 -1.36 -2.26 -9.05
N ALA A 82 -0.09 -2.29 -8.65
CA ALA A 82 0.87 -1.23 -8.97
C ALA A 82 1.09 -1.06 -10.47
N LYS A 83 1.20 -2.17 -11.21
CA LYS A 83 1.30 -2.14 -12.68
C LYS A 83 0.07 -1.51 -13.32
N GLN A 84 -1.13 -1.86 -12.86
CA GLN A 84 -2.38 -1.25 -13.36
C GLN A 84 -2.49 0.24 -13.01
N ALA A 85 -1.98 0.62 -11.85
CA ALA A 85 -1.88 2.03 -11.43
C ALA A 85 -0.73 2.79 -12.14
N SER A 86 -0.01 2.15 -13.07
CA SER A 86 1.08 2.73 -13.86
C SER A 86 2.25 3.25 -13.03
N LEU A 87 2.52 2.62 -11.89
CA LEU A 87 3.68 2.91 -11.06
C LEU A 87 4.94 2.39 -11.76
N SER A 88 6.01 3.19 -11.64
CA SER A 88 7.35 2.80 -12.05
C SER A 88 7.96 1.74 -11.11
N SER A 89 9.04 1.10 -11.55
CA SER A 89 9.78 0.15 -10.71
C SER A 89 10.40 0.80 -9.47
N SER A 90 10.85 2.05 -9.56
CA SER A 90 11.40 2.80 -8.43
C SER A 90 10.34 3.13 -7.37
N GLU A 91 9.12 3.47 -7.79
CA GLU A 91 7.98 3.66 -6.88
C GLU A 91 7.58 2.33 -6.22
N MET A 92 7.61 1.23 -6.97
CA MET A 92 7.34 -0.09 -6.42
C MET A 92 8.37 -0.49 -5.34
N ASP A 93 9.65 -0.24 -5.58
CA ASP A 93 10.70 -0.49 -4.58
C ASP A 93 10.49 0.31 -3.29
N LEU A 94 10.02 1.55 -3.40
CA LEU A 94 9.66 2.39 -2.25
C LEU A 94 8.55 1.74 -1.45
N ILE A 95 7.45 1.39 -2.11
CA ILE A 95 6.28 0.79 -1.48
C ILE A 95 6.60 -0.56 -0.84
N MET A 96 7.43 -1.38 -1.47
CA MET A 96 7.74 -2.74 -1.02
C MET A 96 8.76 -2.81 0.12
N GLY A 97 9.48 -1.73 0.43
CA GLY A 97 10.39 -1.74 1.57
C GLY A 97 11.27 -0.51 1.76
N LYS A 98 11.67 0.19 0.69
CA LYS A 98 12.60 1.31 0.87
C LYS A 98 11.98 2.45 1.70
N THR A 99 10.67 2.67 1.62
CA THR A 99 9.96 3.67 2.44
C THR A 99 10.08 3.36 3.94
N VAL A 100 9.86 2.10 4.36
CA VAL A 100 9.94 1.75 5.79
C VAL A 100 11.39 1.77 6.30
N MET A 101 12.37 1.45 5.45
CA MET A 101 13.80 1.55 5.77
C MET A 101 14.24 3.01 5.96
N GLN A 102 13.70 3.94 5.15
CA GLN A 102 13.98 5.36 5.28
C GLN A 102 13.33 5.96 6.53
N LEU A 103 12.09 5.53 6.87
CA LEU A 103 11.37 6.03 8.03
C LEU A 103 12.02 5.58 9.36
N PHE A 104 12.54 4.35 9.40
CA PHE A 104 13.18 3.77 10.60
C PHE A 104 14.64 3.40 10.32
N PRO A 105 15.54 4.38 10.20
CA PRO A 105 16.95 4.11 9.91
C PRO A 105 17.60 3.30 11.05
N GLY A 106 18.40 2.30 10.69
CA GLY A 106 19.16 1.48 11.65
C GLY A 106 18.35 0.45 12.44
N GLN A 107 17.01 0.42 12.33
CA GLN A 107 16.13 -0.51 13.07
C GLN A 107 15.98 -1.89 12.39
N TRP A 108 16.54 -2.05 11.18
CA TRP A 108 16.43 -3.27 10.37
C TRP A 108 17.75 -4.06 10.29
N VAL A 109 18.78 -3.63 11.02
CA VAL A 109 20.02 -4.40 11.17
C VAL A 109 19.71 -5.49 12.20
N LEU A 110 19.64 -6.75 11.74
CA LEU A 110 19.59 -7.88 12.66
C LEU A 110 20.83 -7.80 13.57
N PRO A 111 20.68 -7.98 14.89
CA PRO A 111 21.86 -8.06 15.75
C PRO A 111 22.77 -9.16 15.22
N SER A 112 24.04 -8.81 15.06
CA SER A 112 25.14 -9.72 14.69
C SER A 112 25.29 -10.85 15.70
#